data_AF-A0A7S6M920-F1
#
_entry.id   AF-A0A7S6M920-F1
#
_cell.length_a   1.000
_cell.length_b   1.000
_cell.length_c   1.000
_cell.angle_alpha   90.00
_cell.angle_beta   90.00
_cell.angle_gamma   90.00
#
_symmetry.space_group_name_H-M   'P 1'
#
loop_
_entity.id
_entity.type
_entity.pdbx_description
1 polymer ?
#
loop_
_entity_poly.entity_id
_entity_poly.type
_entity_poly.pdbx_seq_one_letter_code
_entity_poly.pdbx_strand_id
1 'polypeptide(L)'
;MSISIEFDRDRARRFVEALNGGTAIQPPQGGWSESDLLGLAGACFCLATAQGPPGLDENDDDEETWTRFFDEMHAAVEWCADRTLDVVAGEYDAQFEPRHTAVLSIEEDSLNIHPESGFKDPPRE
;
A
#
# COMPACT_ATOMS: atom_id res chain seq x y z
N MET A 1 0.96 -22.64 1.21
CA MET A 1 -0.25 -22.22 1.94
C MET A 1 -1.25 -21.71 0.91
N SER A 2 -2.55 -21.93 1.08
CA SER A 2 -3.59 -21.44 0.15
C SER A 2 -4.58 -20.60 0.93
N ILE A 3 -4.90 -19.42 0.43
CA ILE A 3 -5.90 -18.50 0.99
C ILE A 3 -7.15 -18.60 0.11
N SER A 4 -8.32 -18.78 0.72
CA SER A 4 -9.60 -18.75 0.02
C SER A 4 -10.15 -17.32 0.08
N ILE A 5 -10.51 -16.74 -1.06
CA ILE A 5 -11.01 -15.37 -1.14
C ILE A 5 -12.38 -15.31 -1.83
N GLU A 6 -13.26 -14.47 -1.30
CA GLU A 6 -14.55 -14.15 -1.90
C GLU A 6 -14.51 -12.73 -2.48
N PHE A 7 -14.86 -12.58 -3.76
CA PHE A 7 -14.96 -11.29 -4.41
C PHE A 7 -16.43 -10.89 -4.59
N ASP A 8 -16.81 -9.74 -4.01
CA ASP A 8 -18.11 -9.11 -4.20
C ASP A 8 -17.96 -7.84 -5.05
N ARG A 9 -18.47 -7.89 -6.29
CA ARG A 9 -18.45 -6.79 -7.25
C ARG A 9 -19.08 -5.51 -6.70
N ASP A 10 -20.23 -5.64 -6.05
CA ASP A 10 -21.00 -4.48 -5.59
C ASP A 10 -20.32 -3.85 -4.38
N ARG A 11 -19.64 -4.66 -3.55
CA ARG A 11 -18.77 -4.17 -2.48
C ARG A 11 -17.54 -3.44 -3.03
N ALA A 12 -16.85 -4.01 -4.01
CA ALA A 12 -15.70 -3.37 -4.65
C ALA A 12 -16.08 -1.99 -5.24
N ARG A 13 -17.25 -1.89 -5.89
CA ARG A 13 -17.78 -0.62 -6.39
C ARG A 13 -17.97 0.40 -5.27
N ARG A 14 -18.59 0.00 -4.15
CA ARG A 14 -18.80 0.89 -3.00
C ARG A 14 -17.47 1.37 -2.40
N PHE A 15 -16.44 0.53 -2.33
CA PHE A 15 -15.13 0.95 -1.88
C PHE A 15 -14.55 2.04 -2.79
N VAL A 16 -14.56 1.82 -4.10
CA VAL A 16 -14.05 2.80 -5.08
C VAL A 16 -14.82 4.12 -5.01
N GLU A 17 -16.15 4.07 -4.97
CA GLU A 17 -16.99 5.27 -4.83
C GLU A 17 -16.68 6.03 -3.53
N ALA A 18 -16.53 5.30 -2.41
CA ALA A 18 -16.27 5.91 -1.12
C ALA A 18 -14.88 6.55 -1.04
N LEU A 19 -13.85 5.86 -1.56
CA LEU A 19 -12.47 6.35 -1.60
C LEU A 19 -12.35 7.61 -2.47
N ASN A 20 -12.93 7.60 -3.67
CA ASN A 20 -12.94 8.77 -4.57
C ASN A 20 -13.73 9.94 -4.00
N GLY A 21 -14.82 9.66 -3.28
CA GLY A 21 -15.64 10.68 -2.64
C GLY A 21 -15.08 11.23 -1.32
N GLY A 22 -13.98 10.65 -0.80
CA GLY A 22 -13.47 10.99 0.53
C GLY A 22 -14.45 10.68 1.66
N THR A 23 -15.31 9.68 1.46
CA THR A 23 -16.34 9.29 2.44
C THR A 23 -15.91 8.09 3.26
N ALA A 24 -16.37 8.02 4.51
CA ALA A 24 -16.02 6.94 5.41
C ALA A 24 -16.61 5.60 4.95
N ILE A 25 -15.77 4.57 4.86
CA ILE A 25 -16.19 3.21 4.54
C ILE A 25 -16.69 2.54 5.82
N GLN A 26 -17.98 2.22 5.87
CA GLN A 26 -18.59 1.57 7.03
C GLN A 26 -18.33 0.06 7.00
N PRO A 27 -17.98 -0.56 8.15
CA PRO A 27 -17.83 -2.00 8.22
C PRO A 27 -19.17 -2.72 8.00
N PRO A 28 -19.16 -3.94 7.44
CA PRO A 28 -20.33 -4.80 7.42
C PRO A 28 -20.87 -5.12 8.83
N GLN A 29 -22.11 -5.62 8.89
CA GLN A 29 -22.68 -6.13 10.14
C GLN A 29 -21.84 -7.33 10.62
N GLY A 30 -21.23 -7.20 11.80
CA GLY A 30 -20.29 -8.19 12.34
C GLY A 30 -18.82 -7.84 12.17
N GLY A 31 -18.51 -6.70 11.55
CA GLY A 31 -17.15 -6.22 11.34
C GLY A 31 -16.58 -6.64 9.98
N TRP A 32 -15.28 -6.44 9.83
CA TRP A 32 -14.54 -6.78 8.62
C TRP A 32 -14.13 -8.25 8.63
N SER A 33 -14.51 -9.00 7.59
CA SER A 33 -13.91 -10.30 7.31
C SER A 33 -12.56 -10.15 6.60
N GLU A 34 -11.77 -11.24 6.53
CA GLU A 34 -10.52 -11.27 5.76
C GLU A 34 -10.76 -10.90 4.28
N SER A 35 -11.78 -11.49 3.65
CA SER A 35 -12.17 -11.16 2.27
C SER A 35 -12.53 -9.67 2.10
N ASP A 36 -13.11 -9.04 3.12
CA ASP A 36 -13.44 -7.62 3.05
C ASP A 36 -12.21 -6.73 3.09
N LEU A 37 -11.27 -7.05 3.98
CA LEU A 37 -10.02 -6.31 4.11
C LEU A 37 -9.18 -6.45 2.85
N LEU A 38 -9.09 -7.66 2.28
CA LEU A 38 -8.40 -7.91 1.01
C LEU A 38 -9.12 -7.21 -0.16
N GLY A 39 -10.45 -7.19 -0.17
CA GLY A 39 -11.23 -6.45 -1.16
C GLY A 39 -11.01 -4.93 -1.07
N LEU A 40 -10.90 -4.39 0.15
CA LEU A 40 -10.60 -2.98 0.38
C LEU A 40 -9.17 -2.64 -0.04
N ALA A 41 -8.19 -3.47 0.33
CA ALA A 41 -6.80 -3.33 -0.09
C ALA A 41 -6.68 -3.33 -1.62
N GLY A 42 -7.39 -4.25 -2.30
CA GLY A 42 -7.44 -4.29 -3.76
C GLY A 42 -8.06 -3.02 -4.39
N ALA A 43 -9.10 -2.46 -3.76
CA ALA A 43 -9.69 -1.20 -4.23
C ALA A 43 -8.72 -0.02 -4.07
N CYS A 44 -8.01 0.07 -2.94
CA CYS A 44 -6.96 1.07 -2.73
C CYS A 44 -5.82 0.91 -3.75
N PHE A 45 -5.34 -0.32 -3.97
CA PHE A 45 -4.28 -0.61 -4.92
C PHE A 45 -4.67 -0.21 -6.35
N CYS A 46 -5.88 -0.60 -6.79
CA CYS A 46 -6.42 -0.23 -8.09
C CYS A 46 -6.44 1.29 -8.32
N LEU A 47 -6.88 2.06 -7.32
CA LEU A 47 -6.87 3.53 -7.40
C LEU A 47 -5.46 4.13 -7.40
N ALA A 48 -4.54 3.54 -6.63
CA ALA A 48 -3.16 3.99 -6.57
C ALA A 48 -2.42 3.75 -7.90
N THR A 49 -2.69 2.62 -8.56
CA THR A 49 -2.06 2.25 -9.84
C THR A 49 -2.73 2.88 -11.06
N ALA A 50 -3.92 3.46 -10.92
CA ALA A 50 -4.67 4.06 -12.03
C ALA A 50 -3.96 5.25 -12.69
N GLN A 51 -2.97 5.85 -12.03
CA GLN A 51 -2.13 6.91 -12.60
C GLN A 51 -1.06 6.39 -13.56
N GLY A 52 -0.78 5.09 -13.51
CA GLY A 52 0.28 4.45 -14.27
C GLY A 52 1.70 4.79 -13.80
N PRO A 53 2.71 4.11 -14.37
CA PRO A 53 4.11 4.41 -14.15
C PRO A 53 4.46 5.84 -14.59
N PRO A 54 5.23 6.59 -13.78
CA PRO A 54 5.60 7.95 -14.12
C PRO A 54 6.49 7.98 -15.37
N GLY A 55 6.12 8.81 -16.35
CA GLY A 55 6.93 9.04 -17.55
C GLY A 55 6.66 8.10 -18.73
N LEU A 56 5.80 7.10 -18.57
CA LEU A 56 5.24 6.37 -19.70
C LEU A 56 4.02 7.09 -20.26
N ASP A 57 3.92 7.13 -21.59
CA ASP A 57 2.71 7.56 -22.28
C ASP A 57 1.65 6.44 -22.19
N GLU A 58 0.37 6.80 -22.25
CA GLU A 58 -0.75 5.84 -22.21
C GLU A 58 -0.74 4.84 -23.38
N ASN A 59 0.04 5.13 -24.42
CA ASN A 59 0.23 4.30 -25.61
C ASN A 59 1.51 3.43 -25.55
N ASP A 60 2.30 3.55 -24.49
CA ASP A 60 3.56 2.81 -24.31
C ASP A 60 3.30 1.53 -23.50
N ASP A 61 3.22 0.40 -24.22
CA ASP A 61 2.91 -0.92 -23.68
C ASP A 61 4.20 -1.67 -23.30
N ASP A 62 5.06 -1.02 -22.52
CA ASP A 62 6.27 -1.62 -21.98
C ASP A 62 5.93 -2.50 -20.76
N GLU A 63 5.73 -3.79 -21.03
CA GLU A 63 5.41 -4.81 -20.02
C GLU A 63 6.44 -4.87 -18.88
N GLU A 64 7.73 -4.62 -19.16
CA GLU A 64 8.79 -4.64 -18.15
C GLU A 64 8.62 -3.46 -17.19
N THR A 65 8.38 -2.26 -17.73
CA THR A 65 8.15 -1.07 -16.91
C THR A 65 6.85 -1.18 -16.09
N TRP A 66 5.77 -1.75 -16.65
CA TRP A 66 4.55 -2.02 -15.89
C TRP A 66 4.77 -3.05 -14.77
N THR A 67 5.49 -4.13 -15.05
CA THR A 67 5.82 -5.15 -14.05
C THR A 67 6.59 -4.52 -12.89
N ARG A 68 7.65 -3.77 -13.20
CA ARG A 68 8.45 -3.06 -12.19
C ARG A 68 7.60 -2.08 -11.37
N PHE A 69 6.72 -1.32 -12.02
CA PHE A 69 5.83 -0.40 -11.33
C PHE A 69 4.90 -1.13 -10.35
N PHE A 70 4.31 -2.26 -10.74
CA PHE A 70 3.48 -3.05 -9.83
C PHE A 70 4.30 -3.62 -8.65
N ASP A 71 5.52 -4.09 -8.90
CA ASP A 71 6.40 -4.58 -7.85
C ASP A 71 6.77 -3.46 -6.85
N GLU A 72 7.12 -2.27 -7.34
CA GLU A 72 7.41 -1.09 -6.51
C GLU A 72 6.17 -0.65 -5.70
N MET A 73 4.98 -0.69 -6.29
CA MET A 73 3.72 -0.39 -5.60
C MET A 73 3.39 -1.44 -4.52
N HIS A 74 3.65 -2.72 -4.78
CA HIS A 74 3.49 -3.78 -3.78
C HIS A 74 4.47 -3.58 -2.61
N ALA A 75 5.73 -3.27 -2.89
CA ALA A 75 6.71 -2.96 -1.86
C ALA A 75 6.31 -1.72 -1.03
N ALA A 76 5.72 -0.70 -1.65
CA ALA A 76 5.19 0.45 -0.92
C ALA A 76 4.03 0.08 0.03
N VAL A 77 3.13 -0.81 -0.40
CA VAL A 77 2.05 -1.34 0.45
C VAL A 77 2.60 -2.15 1.61
N GLU A 78 3.60 -3.01 1.36
CA GLU A 78 4.27 -3.80 2.40
C GLU A 78 4.97 -2.89 3.43
N TRP A 79 5.71 -1.88 2.97
CA TRP A 79 6.31 -0.88 3.87
C TRP A 79 5.27 -0.19 4.76
N CYS A 80 4.12 0.18 4.21
CA CYS A 80 3.03 0.77 4.99
C CYS A 80 2.44 -0.24 6.01
N ALA A 81 2.35 -1.51 5.64
CA ALA A 81 1.89 -2.57 6.53
C ALA A 81 2.86 -2.78 7.71
N ASP A 82 4.16 -2.82 7.46
CA ASP A 82 5.20 -2.92 8.49
C ASP A 82 5.13 -1.74 9.47
N ARG A 83 5.02 -0.51 8.96
CA ARG A 83 4.87 0.67 9.80
C ARG A 83 3.58 0.64 10.63
N THR A 84 2.50 0.07 10.08
CA THR A 84 1.25 -0.13 10.82
C THR A 84 1.42 -1.18 11.92
N LEU A 85 2.17 -2.25 11.64
CA LEU A 85 2.50 -3.27 12.64
C LEU A 85 3.34 -2.69 13.78
N ASP A 86 4.34 -1.87 13.48
CA ASP A 86 5.16 -1.16 14.48
C ASP A 86 4.29 -0.28 15.39
N VAL A 87 3.26 0.39 14.84
CA VAL A 87 2.30 1.19 15.64
C VAL A 87 1.49 0.30 16.57
N VAL A 88 0.97 -0.82 16.06
CA VAL A 88 0.20 -1.78 16.87
C VAL A 88 1.07 -2.40 17.97
N ALA A 89 2.34 -2.66 17.68
CA ALA A 89 3.32 -3.18 18.63
C ALA A 89 3.82 -2.15 19.65
N GLY A 90 3.60 -0.85 19.40
CA GLY A 90 4.14 0.24 20.22
C GLY A 90 5.64 0.51 19.99
N GLU A 91 6.19 0.01 18.88
CA GLU A 91 7.61 0.10 18.52
C GLU A 91 7.89 1.26 17.55
N TYR A 92 6.84 1.81 16.91
CA TYR A 92 6.96 2.87 15.91
C TYR A 92 7.67 4.13 16.44
N ASP A 93 7.26 4.61 17.62
CA ASP A 93 7.75 5.87 18.18
C ASP A 93 9.23 5.81 18.61
N ALA A 94 9.82 4.62 18.70
CA ALA A 94 11.27 4.49 18.93
C ALA A 94 12.08 4.84 17.68
N GLN A 95 11.52 4.61 16.49
CA GLN A 95 12.22 4.66 15.21
C GLN A 95 11.83 5.86 14.35
N PHE A 96 10.60 6.37 14.49
CA PHE A 96 10.05 7.39 13.61
C PHE A 96 9.37 8.53 14.37
N GLU A 97 9.35 9.70 13.75
CA GLU A 97 8.43 10.78 14.09
C GLU A 97 7.00 10.44 13.62
N PRO A 98 5.93 11.10 14.14
CA PRO A 98 4.55 10.82 13.73
C PRO A 98 4.26 10.96 12.22
N ARG A 99 5.15 11.63 11.49
CA ARG A 99 5.16 11.71 10.03
C ARG A 99 6.60 11.53 9.55
N HIS A 100 6.82 10.55 8.68
CA HIS A 100 8.09 10.33 8.00
C HIS A 100 7.86 10.05 6.52
N THR A 101 8.86 10.30 5.69
CA THR A 101 8.81 10.08 4.23
C THR A 101 10.04 9.30 3.79
N ALA A 102 9.84 8.37 2.86
CA ALA A 102 10.89 7.57 2.24
C ALA A 102 10.58 7.38 0.75
N VAL A 103 11.63 7.30 -0.06
CA VAL A 103 11.54 6.85 -1.44
C VAL A 103 11.87 5.37 -1.48
N LEU A 104 10.99 4.59 -2.08
CA LEU A 104 11.19 3.16 -2.29
C LEU A 104 11.53 2.92 -3.76
N SER A 105 12.47 2.03 -4.01
CA SER A 105 12.81 1.58 -5.36
C SER A 105 13.22 0.11 -5.32
N ILE A 106 13.02 -0.59 -6.43
CA ILE A 106 13.55 -1.95 -6.60
C ILE A 106 14.77 -1.84 -7.52
N GLU A 107 15.94 -2.24 -7.01
CA GLU A 107 17.18 -2.32 -7.78
C GLU A 107 17.74 -3.73 -7.63
N GLU A 108 18.07 -4.40 -8.74
CA GLU A 108 18.62 -5.77 -8.74
C GLU A 108 17.80 -6.74 -7.84
N ASP A 109 16.47 -6.72 -7.99
CA ASP A 109 15.50 -7.52 -7.23
C ASP A 109 15.49 -7.25 -5.71
N SER A 110 16.09 -6.16 -5.25
CA SER A 110 16.15 -5.77 -3.85
C SER A 110 15.38 -4.48 -3.60
N LEU A 111 14.54 -4.48 -2.55
CA LEU A 111 13.87 -3.28 -2.07
C LEU A 111 14.90 -2.34 -1.42
N ASN A 112 15.10 -1.18 -2.02
CA ASN A 112 15.90 -0.09 -1.49
C ASN A 112 14.99 0.98 -0.90
N ILE A 113 15.39 1.48 0.26
CA ILE A 113 14.62 2.46 1.02
C ILE A 113 15.55 3.63 1.29
N HIS A 114 15.18 4.79 0.75
CA HIS A 114 15.93 6.02 0.91
C HIS A 114 15.15 6.92 1.88
N PRO A 115 15.59 7.03 3.15
CA PRO A 115 14.98 7.92 4.12
C PRO A 115 15.08 9.38 3.64
N GLU A 116 13.98 10.12 3.68
CA GLU A 116 13.99 11.56 3.38
C GLU A 116 13.78 12.41 4.63
N SER A 117 12.78 12.07 5.47
CA SER A 117 12.46 12.84 6.68
C SER A 117 11.78 11.99 7.75
N GLY A 118 11.93 12.37 9.02
CA GLY A 118 11.18 11.77 10.14
C GLY A 118 11.73 10.43 10.68
N PHE A 119 12.94 10.05 10.30
CA PHE A 119 13.67 8.90 10.86
C PHE A 119 14.47 9.36 12.08
N LYS A 120 14.40 8.63 13.18
CA LYS A 120 15.21 8.87 14.38
C LYS A 120 16.56 8.18 14.21
N ASP A 121 17.61 8.80 14.75
CA ASP A 121 18.91 8.14 14.83
C ASP A 121 18.78 6.89 15.70
N PRO A 122 19.36 5.74 15.30
CA PRO A 122 19.46 4.60 16.20
C PRO A 122 20.22 5.02 17.46
N PRO A 123 19.85 4.49 18.64
CA PRO A 123 20.57 4.80 19.87
C PRO A 123 22.06 4.48 19.67
N ARG A 124 22.92 5.48 19.86
CA ARG A 124 24.37 5.28 19.85
C ARG A 124 24.72 4.49 21.11
N GLU A 125 25.15 3.24 20.93
CA GLU A 125 25.74 2.41 22.00
C GLU A 125 27.04 3.01 22.53
#